data_AF-A0A800H9Y1-F1
#
_entry.id   AF-A0A800H9Y1-F1
#
_cell.length_a   1.000
_cell.length_b   1.000
_cell.length_c   1.000
_cell.angle_alpha   90.00
_cell.angle_beta   90.00
_cell.angle_gamma   90.00
#
_symmetry.space_group_name_H-M   'P 1'
#
loop_
_entity.id
_entity.type
_entity.pdbx_description
1 polymer ?
#
loop_
_entity_poly.entity_id
_entity_poly.type
_entity_poly.pdbx_seq_one_letter_code
_entity_poly.pdbx_strand_id
1 'polypeptide(L)'
;MTGIPLSKVAESESQRLLHLNHELSNYIIGQEEAIVSLTKAIRRSRTGLKNPNRPIGVFLFLGPTGVGKTELAKSLAKYLF
;
A
#
# COMPACT_ATOMS: atom_id res chain seq x y z
N MET A 1 -25.10 -7.72 2.10
CA MET A 1 -24.46 -7.12 0.91
C MET A 1 -23.18 -6.45 1.39
N THR A 2 -22.01 -6.85 0.88
CA THR A 2 -20.68 -6.64 1.50
C THR A 2 -20.18 -5.19 1.56
N GLY A 3 -20.93 -4.20 1.05
CA GLY A 3 -20.53 -2.78 1.07
C GLY A 3 -19.36 -2.43 0.13
N ILE A 4 -18.83 -3.42 -0.61
CA ILE A 4 -17.73 -3.23 -1.55
C ILE A 4 -18.30 -2.71 -2.88
N PRO A 5 -17.82 -1.57 -3.41
CA PRO A 5 -18.23 -1.05 -4.71
C PRO A 5 -17.98 -2.08 -5.83
N LEU A 6 -18.99 -2.37 -6.66
CA LEU A 6 -18.88 -3.30 -7.80
C LEU A 6 -17.74 -2.92 -8.76
N SER A 7 -17.46 -1.63 -8.91
CA SER A 7 -16.31 -1.12 -9.69
C SER A 7 -14.96 -1.55 -9.14
N LYS A 8 -14.79 -1.59 -7.80
CA LYS A 8 -13.57 -2.09 -7.14
C LYS A 8 -13.40 -3.62 -7.29
N VAL A 9 -14.49 -4.34 -7.53
CA VAL A 9 -14.46 -5.80 -7.75
C VAL A 9 -14.16 -6.14 -9.21
N ALA A 10 -14.56 -5.27 -10.15
CA ALA A 10 -14.34 -5.47 -11.59
C ALA A 10 -12.89 -5.23 -12.03
N GLU A 11 -12.15 -4.36 -11.33
CA GLU A 11 -10.73 -4.14 -11.61
C GLU A 11 -9.87 -5.30 -11.09
N SER A 12 -8.98 -5.82 -11.93
CA SER A 12 -8.04 -6.86 -11.48
C SER A 12 -7.12 -6.31 -10.38
N GLU A 13 -6.92 -7.06 -9.30
CA GLU A 13 -6.03 -6.68 -8.19
C GLU A 13 -4.64 -6.28 -8.69
N SER A 14 -4.14 -6.96 -9.72
CA SER A 14 -2.85 -6.65 -10.38
C SER A 14 -2.81 -5.24 -10.95
N GLN A 15 -3.84 -4.79 -11.66
CA GLN A 15 -3.92 -3.42 -12.21
C GLN A 15 -3.96 -2.37 -11.08
N ARG A 16 -4.74 -2.63 -10.03
CA ARG A 16 -4.81 -1.75 -8.85
C ARG A 16 -3.42 -1.61 -8.19
N LEU A 17 -2.64 -2.68 -8.11
CA LEU A 17 -1.28 -2.64 -7.53
C LEU A 17 -0.23 -1.96 -8.40
N LEU A 18 -0.43 -1.90 -9.72
CA LEU A 18 0.41 -1.11 -10.62
C LEU A 18 0.30 0.40 -10.32
N HIS A 19 -0.88 0.87 -9.91
CA HIS A 19 -1.10 2.28 -9.58
C HIS A 19 -0.89 2.64 -8.10
N LEU A 20 -0.73 1.66 -7.21
CA LEU A 20 -0.61 1.87 -5.75
C LEU A 20 0.36 2.99 -5.33
N ASN A 21 1.53 3.10 -5.98
CA ASN A 21 2.53 4.12 -5.61
C ASN A 21 2.01 5.54 -5.92
N HIS A 22 1.49 5.72 -7.14
CA HIS A 22 0.88 6.99 -7.56
C HIS A 22 -0.27 7.38 -6.64
N GLU A 23 -1.14 6.42 -6.33
CA GLU A 23 -2.31 6.65 -5.48
C GLU A 23 -1.94 7.05 -4.06
N LEU A 24 -0.90 6.47 -3.47
CA LEU A 24 -0.40 6.91 -2.16
C LEU A 24 0.25 8.30 -2.23
N SER A 25 0.95 8.61 -3.33
CA SER A 25 1.64 9.89 -3.51
C SER A 25 0.67 11.08 -3.65
N ASN A 26 -0.58 10.82 -4.05
CA ASN A 26 -1.63 11.86 -4.09
C ASN A 26 -2.04 12.37 -2.69
N TYR A 27 -1.83 11.55 -1.64
CA TYR A 27 -2.25 11.88 -0.27
C TYR A 27 -1.07 12.06 0.70
N ILE A 28 0.05 11.37 0.44
CA ILE A 28 1.23 11.39 1.29
C ILE A 28 2.35 12.13 0.57
N ILE A 29 2.58 13.38 1.00
CA ILE A 29 3.53 14.29 0.36
C ILE A 29 4.89 14.22 1.07
N GLY A 30 5.99 14.18 0.29
CA GLY A 30 7.35 14.25 0.82
C GLY A 30 7.87 12.97 1.50
N GLN A 31 7.22 11.82 1.28
CA GLN A 31 7.60 10.51 1.85
C GLN A 31 7.84 9.45 0.76
N GLU A 32 8.41 9.85 -0.38
CA GLU A 32 8.56 9.00 -1.57
C GLU A 32 9.30 7.68 -1.27
N GLU A 33 10.40 7.74 -0.50
CA GLU A 33 11.18 6.54 -0.16
C GLU A 33 10.36 5.50 0.62
N ALA A 34 9.56 5.97 1.59
CA ALA A 34 8.67 5.10 2.37
C ALA A 34 7.59 4.47 1.47
N ILE A 35 7.00 5.25 0.56
CA ILE A 35 5.99 4.79 -0.39
C ILE A 35 6.59 3.75 -1.36
N VAL A 36 7.76 4.02 -1.93
CA VAL A 36 8.47 3.11 -2.84
C VAL A 36 8.80 1.79 -2.15
N SER A 37 9.37 1.85 -0.93
CA SER A 37 9.72 0.66 -0.15
C SER A 37 8.50 -0.22 0.12
N LEU A 38 7.39 0.41 0.51
CA LEU A 38 6.16 -0.26 0.87
C LEU A 38 5.45 -0.88 -0.34
N THR A 39 5.32 -0.12 -1.43
CA THR A 39 4.73 -0.60 -2.69
C THR A 39 5.53 -1.75 -3.31
N LYS A 40 6.88 -1.71 -3.22
CA LYS A 40 7.76 -2.79 -3.68
C LYS A 40 7.54 -4.09 -2.91
N ALA A 41 7.40 -4.02 -1.58
CA ALA A 41 7.14 -5.19 -0.75
C ALA A 41 5.79 -5.85 -1.08
N ILE A 42 4.74 -5.04 -1.28
CA ILE A 42 3.41 -5.53 -1.63
C ILE A 42 3.41 -6.18 -3.01
N ARG A 43 4.01 -5.55 -4.02
CA ARG A 43 4.12 -6.12 -5.38
C ARG A 43 4.86 -7.45 -5.36
N ARG A 44 5.98 -7.55 -4.64
CA ARG A 44 6.75 -8.81 -4.49
C ARG A 44 5.92 -9.92 -3.86
N SER A 45 5.06 -9.60 -2.89
CA SER A 45 4.16 -10.59 -2.29
C SER A 45 3.13 -11.14 -3.27
N ARG A 46 2.76 -10.37 -4.29
CA ARG A 46 1.66 -10.69 -5.21
C ARG A 46 2.14 -11.44 -6.43
N THR A 47 3.40 -11.27 -6.81
CA THR A 47 4.06 -12.06 -7.86
C THR A 47 4.50 -13.46 -7.41
N GLY A 48 4.14 -13.88 -6.19
CA GLY A 48 4.55 -15.18 -5.64
C GLY A 48 6.03 -15.26 -5.22
N LEU A 49 6.76 -14.14 -5.28
CA LEU A 49 8.18 -14.07 -4.93
C LEU A 49 8.43 -13.88 -3.41
N LYS A 50 7.42 -14.09 -2.56
CA LYS A 50 7.58 -14.03 -1.10
C LYS A 50 7.91 -15.40 -0.53
N ASN A 51 8.68 -15.39 0.56
CA ASN A 51 8.78 -16.55 1.42
C ASN A 51 7.43 -16.77 2.15
N PRO A 52 6.81 -17.96 2.07
CA PRO A 52 5.52 -18.25 2.71
C PRO A 52 5.57 -18.14 4.24
N ASN A 53 6.74 -18.32 4.85
CA ASN A 53 6.94 -18.25 6.30
C ASN A 53 7.26 -16.82 6.80
N ARG A 54 7.12 -15.80 5.95
CA ARG A 54 7.40 -14.40 6.32
C ARG A 54 6.23 -13.48 5.98
N PRO A 55 6.01 -12.42 6.77
CA PRO A 55 5.05 -11.38 6.42
C PRO A 55 5.46 -10.68 5.11
N ILE A 56 4.49 -10.03 4.46
CA ILE A 56 4.69 -9.27 3.22
C ILE A 56 5.84 -8.24 3.37
N GLY A 57 5.84 -7.55 4.50
CA GLY A 57 6.89 -6.66 4.95
C GLY A 57 6.65 -6.27 6.41
N VAL A 58 7.71 -5.93 7.12
CA VAL A 58 7.66 -5.34 8.47
C VAL A 58 8.31 -3.97 8.36
N PHE A 59 7.58 -2.93 8.75
CA PHE A 59 8.00 -1.55 8.63
C PHE A 59 7.97 -0.87 9.99
N LEU A 60 9.01 -0.10 10.29
CA LEU A 60 9.07 0.78 11.44
C LEU A 60 9.23 2.21 10.92
N PHE A 61 8.22 3.04 11.14
CA PHE A 61 8.26 4.44 10.74
C PHE A 61 8.77 5.31 11.90
N LEU A 62 9.89 6.00 11.68
CA LEU A 62 10.52 6.89 12.65
C LEU A 62 10.53 8.33 12.13
N GLY A 63 10.32 9.29 13.03
CA GLY A 63 10.36 10.72 12.70
C GLY A 63 9.53 11.58 13.65
N PRO A 64 9.55 12.91 13.50
CA PRO A 64 8.80 13.86 14.34
C PRO A 64 7.28 13.65 14.30
N THR A 65 6.55 14.21 15.25
CA THR A 65 5.07 14.20 15.19
C THR A 65 4.57 15.00 13.98
N GLY A 66 3.39 14.64 13.46
CA GLY A 66 2.73 15.36 12.35
C GLY A 66 3.21 15.03 10.92
N VAL A 67 4.29 14.25 10.74
CA VAL A 67 4.88 13.98 9.40
C VAL A 67 4.15 12.92 8.55
N GLY A 68 2.99 12.43 8.99
CA GLY A 68 2.17 11.50 8.18
C GLY A 68 2.44 10.00 8.34
N LYS A 69 3.20 9.56 9.36
CA LYS A 69 3.46 8.11 9.61
C LYS A 69 2.17 7.28 9.72
N THR A 70 1.25 7.72 10.56
CA THR A 70 -0.05 7.05 10.76
C THR A 70 -0.94 7.19 9.54
N GLU A 71 -0.86 8.33 8.85
CA GLU A 71 -1.66 8.59 7.65
C GLU A 71 -1.27 7.65 6.51
N LEU A 72 0.03 7.40 6.31
CA LEU A 72 0.51 6.43 5.33
C LEU A 72 -0.11 5.03 5.55
N ALA A 73 -0.20 4.57 6.80
CA ALA A 73 -0.85 3.30 7.11
C ALA A 73 -2.36 3.32 6.83
N LYS A 74 -3.05 4.43 7.13
CA LYS A 74 -4.49 4.61 6.85
C LYS A 74 -4.78 4.68 5.36
N SER A 75 -4.03 5.47 4.60
CA SER A 75 -4.18 5.59 3.15
C SER A 75 -3.93 4.25 2.46
N LEU A 76 -2.91 3.49 2.92
CA LEU A 76 -2.66 2.14 2.46
C LEU A 76 -3.85 1.20 2.70
N ALA A 77 -4.39 1.19 3.93
CA ALA A 77 -5.54 0.34 4.26
C ALA A 77 -6.76 0.70 3.40
N LYS A 78 -7.06 1.99 3.24
CA LYS A 78 -8.14 2.49 2.38
C LYS A 78 -7.96 2.10 0.91
N TYR A 79 -6.72 2.05 0.45
CA TYR A 79 -6.41 1.67 -0.93
C TYR A 79 -6.40 0.15 -1.14
N LEU A 80 -6.07 -0.66 -0.16
CA LEU A 80 -6.06 -2.12 -0.32
C LEU A 80 -7.45 -2.74 -0.11
N PHE A 81 -8.27 -2.11 0.74
CA PHE A 81 -9.60 -2.59 1.11
C PHE A 81 -10.70 -1.62 0.65
#